data_AF-A0A958FAC8-F1
#
_entry.id   AF-A0A958FAC8-F1
#
_cell.length_a   1.000
_cell.length_b   1.000
_cell.length_c   1.000
_cell.angle_alpha   90.00
_cell.angle_beta   90.00
_cell.angle_gamma   90.00
#
_symmetry.space_group_name_H-M   'P 1'
#
loop_
_entity.id
_entity.type
_entity.pdbx_description
1 polymer ?
#
loop_
_entity_poly.entity_id
_entity_poly.type
_entity_poly.pdbx_seq_one_letter_code
_entity_poly.pdbx_strand_id
1 'polypeptide(L)'
;ADPTLLSPLEKTRQSIDSNFQKFSSRITRSLEEKSKIEVQQLEKILANLLPDQNYQERVLSMVYFCIKYGLDFVDRLYAALPDAVDKHHVVEL
;
A
#
# COMPACT_ATOMS: atom_id res chain seq x y z
N ALA A 1 -55.70 13.22 7.86
CA ALA A 1 -54.65 12.34 7.30
C ALA A 1 -55.00 10.91 7.69
N ASP A 2 -54.92 9.96 6.75
CA ASP A 2 -55.22 8.55 7.00
C ASP A 2 -54.18 7.95 8.00
N PRO A 3 -54.59 7.53 9.20
CA PRO A 3 -53.69 7.02 10.24
C PRO A 3 -52.87 5.79 9.78
N THR A 4 -53.40 5.04 8.81
CA THR A 4 -52.81 3.79 8.30
C THR A 4 -51.55 4.02 7.45
N LEU A 5 -51.34 5.26 6.96
CA LEU A 5 -50.19 5.65 6.12
C LEU A 5 -49.00 6.20 6.92
N LEU A 6 -49.18 6.53 8.21
CA LEU A 6 -48.12 7.08 9.05
C LEU A 6 -46.99 6.06 9.32
N SER A 7 -47.35 4.82 9.63
CA SER A 7 -46.39 3.74 9.91
C SER A 7 -45.51 3.36 8.69
N PRO A 8 -46.06 3.17 7.47
CA PRO A 8 -45.27 2.99 6.26
C PRO A 8 -44.34 4.18 5.95
N LEU A 9 -44.81 5.41 6.20
CA LEU A 9 -44.01 6.62 5.98
C LEU A 9 -42.83 6.68 6.96
N GLU A 10 -43.05 6.40 8.24
CA GLU A 10 -42.00 6.33 9.26
C GLU A 10 -40.98 5.23 8.96
N LYS A 11 -41.42 4.04 8.55
CA LYS A 11 -40.52 2.95 8.12
C LYS A 11 -39.70 3.35 6.90
N THR A 12 -40.32 4.02 5.93
CA THR A 12 -39.62 4.50 4.73
C THR A 12 -38.55 5.53 5.11
N ARG A 13 -38.88 6.47 5.99
CA ARG A 13 -37.94 7.46 6.51
C ARG A 13 -36.78 6.81 7.25
N GLN A 14 -37.06 5.87 8.15
CA GLN A 14 -36.01 5.12 8.88
C GLN A 14 -35.12 4.31 7.94
N SER A 15 -35.69 3.72 6.88
CA SER A 15 -34.93 3.01 5.85
C SER A 15 -33.99 3.95 5.09
N ILE A 16 -34.47 5.13 4.70
CA ILE A 16 -33.67 6.16 4.03
C ILE A 16 -32.51 6.59 4.94
N ASP A 17 -32.79 6.92 6.21
CA ASP A 17 -31.77 7.33 7.19
C ASP A 17 -30.73 6.22 7.41
N SER A 18 -31.17 4.97 7.55
CA SER A 18 -30.26 3.82 7.70
C SER A 18 -29.37 3.62 6.48
N ASN A 19 -29.93 3.76 5.28
CA ASN A 19 -29.17 3.62 4.04
C ASN A 19 -28.15 4.76 3.86
N PHE A 20 -28.51 5.98 4.26
CA PHE A 20 -27.59 7.11 4.25
C PHE A 20 -26.42 6.90 5.22
N GLN A 21 -26.69 6.41 6.43
CA GLN A 21 -25.64 6.06 7.40
C GLN A 21 -24.71 4.94 6.90
N LYS A 22 -25.27 3.89 6.29
CA LYS A 22 -24.48 2.81 5.66
C LYS A 22 -23.63 3.33 4.50
N PHE A 23 -24.14 4.28 3.71
CA PHE A 23 -23.37 4.87 2.63
C PHE A 23 -22.22 5.73 3.14
N SER A 24 -22.49 6.61 4.12
CA SER A 24 -21.46 7.46 4.73
C SER A 24 -20.35 6.62 5.38
N SER A 25 -20.70 5.59 6.15
CA SER A 25 -19.69 4.68 6.74
C SER A 25 -18.85 3.93 5.71
N ARG A 26 -19.43 3.52 4.57
CA ARG A 26 -18.67 2.92 3.46
C ARG A 26 -17.70 3.91 2.82
N ILE A 27 -18.10 5.18 2.65
CA ILE A 27 -17.20 6.22 2.13
C ILE A 27 -16.03 6.43 3.09
N THR A 28 -16.30 6.64 4.38
CA THR A 28 -15.26 6.84 5.39
C THR A 28 -14.28 5.69 5.41
N ARG A 29 -14.79 4.45 5.45
CA ARG A 29 -13.96 3.25 5.42
C ARG A 29 -13.11 3.14 4.15
N SER A 30 -13.68 3.48 2.99
CA SER A 30 -12.95 3.47 1.72
C SER A 30 -11.80 4.49 1.71
N LEU A 31 -12.02 5.68 2.28
CA LEU A 31 -10.97 6.69 2.42
C LEU A 31 -9.85 6.24 3.37
N GLU A 32 -10.21 5.65 4.51
CA GLU A 32 -9.26 5.08 5.47
C GLU A 32 -8.46 3.93 4.86
N GLU A 33 -9.11 3.01 4.14
CA GLU A 33 -8.46 1.90 3.45
C GLU A 33 -7.50 2.41 2.36
N LYS A 34 -7.91 3.41 1.57
CA LYS A 34 -7.03 4.02 0.57
C LYS A 34 -5.79 4.65 1.20
N SER A 35 -5.98 5.45 2.26
CA SER A 35 -4.87 6.07 2.98
C SER A 35 -3.93 5.01 3.56
N LYS A 36 -4.47 3.94 4.13
CA LYS A 36 -3.68 2.82 4.64
C LYS A 36 -2.87 2.13 3.53
N ILE A 37 -3.46 1.91 2.36
CA ILE A 37 -2.76 1.31 1.21
C ILE A 37 -1.60 2.20 0.77
N GLU A 38 -1.81 3.51 0.67
CA GLU A 38 -0.75 4.46 0.29
C GLU A 38 0.40 4.44 1.31
N VAL A 39 0.08 4.45 2.61
CA VAL A 39 1.10 4.34 3.68
C VAL A 39 1.86 3.02 3.58
N GLN A 40 1.16 1.89 3.42
CA GLN A 40 1.79 0.58 3.30
C GLN A 40 2.70 0.46 2.06
N GLN A 41 2.31 1.10 0.95
CA GLN A 41 3.16 1.17 -0.24
C GLN A 41 4.45 1.95 0.03
N LEU A 42 4.35 3.11 0.69
CA LEU A 42 5.51 3.90 1.09
C LEU A 42 6.41 3.14 2.07
N GLU A 43 5.84 2.49 3.08
CA GLU A 43 6.58 1.66 4.03
C GLU A 43 7.33 0.53 3.31
N LYS A 44 6.70 -0.12 2.33
CA LYS A 44 7.35 -1.16 1.53
C LYS A 44 8.50 -0.60 0.70
N ILE A 45 8.35 0.58 0.09
CA ILE A 45 9.43 1.24 -0.65
C ILE A 45 10.59 1.54 0.29
N LEU A 46 10.31 2.16 1.44
CA LEU A 46 11.33 2.49 2.44
C LEU A 46 12.02 1.24 2.98
N ALA A 47 11.29 0.16 3.27
CA ALA A 47 11.90 -1.08 3.74
C ALA A 47 12.86 -1.72 2.72
N ASN A 48 12.70 -1.46 1.42
CA ASN A 48 13.61 -1.98 0.40
C ASN A 48 14.76 -1.00 0.10
N LEU A 49 14.54 0.32 0.08
CA LEU A 49 15.57 1.31 -0.26
C LEU A 49 16.36 1.80 0.95
N LEU A 50 15.69 1.98 2.08
CA LEU A 50 16.21 2.50 3.34
C LEU A 50 15.82 1.60 4.53
N PRO A 51 16.18 0.31 4.50
CA PRO A 51 15.93 -0.60 5.61
C PRO A 51 16.53 -0.04 6.90
N ASP A 52 15.78 -0.10 8.00
CA ASP A 52 16.16 0.46 9.31
C ASP A 52 16.65 1.93 9.24
N GLN A 53 16.11 2.72 8.29
CA GLN A 53 16.49 4.10 8.01
C GLN A 53 17.98 4.28 7.62
N ASN A 54 18.61 3.24 7.08
CA ASN A 54 20.00 3.24 6.64
C ASN A 54 20.11 2.81 5.17
N TYR A 55 21.26 3.03 4.54
CA TYR A 55 21.46 2.64 3.14
C TYR A 55 21.29 1.13 2.96
N GLN A 56 20.62 0.74 1.87
CA GLN A 56 20.34 -0.65 1.54
C GLN A 56 21.60 -1.53 1.64
N GLU A 57 22.73 -1.11 1.03
CA GLU A 57 23.96 -1.89 1.02
C GLU A 57 24.61 -2.06 2.40
N ARG A 58 24.19 -1.28 3.41
CA ARG A 58 24.71 -1.36 4.78
C ARG A 58 23.90 -2.28 5.69
N VAL A 59 22.69 -2.64 5.28
CA VAL A 59 21.76 -3.46 6.08
C VAL A 59 21.49 -4.80 5.40
N LEU A 60 21.24 -4.80 4.09
CA LEU A 60 20.93 -6.01 3.35
C LEU A 60 22.21 -6.64 2.78
N SER A 61 22.40 -7.91 3.12
CA SER A 61 23.45 -8.74 2.53
C SER A 61 23.06 -9.21 1.12
N MET A 62 24.05 -9.49 0.27
CA MET A 62 23.86 -10.16 -1.02
C MET A 62 23.00 -11.44 -0.91
N VAL A 63 23.11 -12.17 0.21
CA VAL A 63 22.33 -13.40 0.46
C VAL A 63 20.82 -13.14 0.42
N TYR A 64 20.35 -11.99 0.90
CA TYR A 64 18.93 -11.62 0.85
C TYR A 64 18.42 -11.59 -0.61
N PHE A 65 19.21 -11.00 -1.50
CA PHE A 65 18.86 -10.89 -2.92
C PHE A 65 18.95 -12.24 -3.64
N CYS A 66 19.95 -13.07 -3.32
CA CYS A 66 20.05 -14.42 -3.88
C CYS A 66 18.85 -15.30 -3.50
N ILE A 67 18.35 -15.21 -2.26
CA ILE A 67 17.17 -15.95 -1.83
C ILE A 67 15.92 -15.46 -2.58
N LYS A 68 15.81 -14.16 -2.82
CA LYS A 68 14.62 -13.54 -3.43
C LYS A 68 14.57 -13.68 -4.95
N TYR A 69 15.72 -13.61 -5.63
CA TYR A 69 15.83 -13.49 -7.08
C TYR A 69 16.59 -14.64 -7.76
N GLY A 70 17.11 -15.60 -7.00
CA GLY A 70 17.92 -16.71 -7.52
C GLY A 70 19.43 -16.41 -7.47
N LEU A 71 20.24 -17.45 -7.67
CA LEU A 71 21.70 -17.32 -7.66
C LEU A 71 22.25 -16.59 -8.89
N ASP A 72 21.53 -16.64 -10.02
CA ASP A 72 21.84 -15.89 -11.25
C ASP A 72 21.77 -14.37 -11.07
N PHE A 73 21.14 -13.91 -9.98
CA PHE A 73 21.08 -12.50 -9.61
C PHE A 73 22.45 -11.85 -9.56
N VAL A 74 23.46 -12.57 -9.04
CA VAL A 74 24.82 -12.04 -8.89
C VAL A 74 25.40 -11.69 -10.25
N ASP A 75 25.23 -12.58 -11.23
CA ASP A 75 25.73 -12.37 -12.59
C ASP A 75 25.01 -11.19 -13.26
N ARG A 76 23.69 -11.09 -13.10
CA ARG A 76 22.90 -9.96 -13.61
C ARG A 76 23.30 -8.64 -12.97
N LEU A 77 23.56 -8.63 -11.66
CA LEU A 77 24.01 -7.45 -10.95
C LEU A 77 25.38 -7.01 -11.44
N TYR A 78 26.35 -7.93 -11.55
CA TYR A 78 27.67 -7.60 -12.08
C TYR A 78 27.63 -7.04 -13.49
N ALA A 79 26.78 -7.58 -14.36
CA ALA A 79 26.62 -7.08 -15.73
C ALA A 79 26.00 -5.67 -15.80
N ALA A 80 25.22 -5.28 -14.79
CA ALA A 80 24.57 -3.98 -14.72
C ALA A 80 25.43 -2.90 -14.03
N LEU A 81 26.48 -3.28 -13.30
CA LEU A 81 27.33 -2.34 -12.58
C LEU A 81 28.18 -1.49 -13.54
N PRO A 82 28.33 -0.18 -13.28
CA PRO A 82 29.19 0.68 -14.07
C PRO A 82 30.68 0.46 -13.75
N ASP A 83 31.55 0.76 -14.71
CA ASP A 83 33.02 0.69 -14.55
C ASP A 83 33.57 1.74 -13.56
N ALA A 84 32.81 2.81 -13.29
CA ALA A 84 33.17 3.88 -12.36
C ALA A 84 32.09 4.05 -11.28
N VAL A 85 32.52 4.22 -10.03
CA VAL A 85 31.65 4.30 -8.83
C VAL A 85 31.61 5.72 -8.25
N ASP A 86 31.61 6.73 -9.11
CA ASP A 86 31.65 8.14 -8.69
C ASP A 86 30.27 8.69 -8.26
N LYS A 87 29.18 7.97 -8.58
CA LYS A 87 27.80 8.38 -8.29
C LYS A 87 26.97 7.23 -7.72
N HIS A 88 25.90 7.60 -7.02
CA HIS A 88 24.87 6.65 -6.62
C HIS A 88 24.27 5.99 -7.86
N HIS A 89 24.24 4.66 -7.85
CA HIS A 89 23.77 3.86 -8.97
C HIS A 89 22.56 3.04 -8.52
N VAL A 90 21.51 3.06 -9.33
CA VAL A 90 20.28 2.30 -9.10
C VAL A 90 20.20 1.20 -10.16
N VAL A 91 20.13 -0.05 -9.73
CA VAL A 91 19.96 -1.21 -10.60
C VAL A 91 18.49 -1.59 -10.63
N GLU A 92 17.88 -1.54 -11.80
CA GLU A 92 16.52 -2.04 -12.04
C GLU A 92 16.57 -3.56 -12.25
N LEU A 93 15.79 -4.30 -11.46
CA LEU A 93 15.85 -5.77 -11.33
C LEU A 93 14.76 -6.51 -12.08
#